data_AF-A0A7K9EYB2-F1
#
_entry.id   AF-A0A7K9EYB2-F1
#
_cell.length_a   1.000
_cell.length_b   1.000
_cell.length_c   1.000
_cell.angle_alpha   90.00
_cell.angle_beta   90.00
_cell.angle_gamma   90.00
#
_symmetry.space_group_name_H-M   'P 1'
#
loop_
_entity.id
_entity.type
_entity.pdbx_description
1 polymer ?
#
loop_
_entity_poly.entity_id
_entity_poly.type
_entity_poly.pdbx_seq_one_letter_code
_entity_poly.pdbx_strand_id
1 'polypeptide(L)'
;MARSAEALMSQRSTRTRTKKLTRTAIAICVAFFICWAPFHILQLAQLAMTHPTLPFYYAYNVAISLGYANSCLNPFIYILLGQNFRRQLGVPVGPA
;
A
#
# COMPACT_ATOMS: atom_id res chain seq x y z
N MET A 1 -7.10 18.42 37.32
CA MET A 1 -6.87 17.02 36.91
C MET A 1 -7.56 16.67 35.58
N ALA A 2 -8.82 17.03 35.34
CA ALA A 2 -9.54 16.70 34.09
C ALA A 2 -8.88 17.22 32.80
N ARG A 3 -8.47 18.50 32.76
CA ARG A 3 -7.79 19.12 31.60
C ARG A 3 -6.48 18.44 31.19
N SER A 4 -5.75 17.88 32.16
CA SER A 4 -4.51 17.15 31.94
C SER A 4 -4.77 15.80 31.27
N ALA A 5 -5.86 15.13 31.65
CA ALA A 5 -6.29 13.87 31.05
C ALA A 5 -6.77 14.06 29.60
N GLU A 6 -7.53 15.11 29.31
CA GLU A 6 -8.00 15.44 27.95
C GLU A 6 -6.83 15.71 26.98
N ALA A 7 -5.82 16.47 27.44
CA ALA A 7 -4.63 16.76 26.63
C ALA A 7 -3.82 15.48 26.32
N LEU A 8 -3.65 14.58 27.30
CA LEU A 8 -2.97 13.30 27.11
C LEU A 8 -3.74 12.36 26.17
N MET A 9 -5.07 12.35 26.25
CA MET A 9 -5.93 11.55 25.36
C MET A 9 -5.87 12.06 23.91
N SER A 10 -5.91 13.39 23.72
CA SER A 10 -5.74 14.03 22.40
C SER A 10 -4.37 13.73 21.79
N GLN A 11 -3.30 13.82 22.60
CA GLN A 11 -1.94 13.47 22.18
C GLN A 11 -1.80 11.97 21.83
N ARG A 12 -2.46 11.08 22.58
CA ARG A 12 -2.45 9.63 22.31
C ARG A 12 -3.22 9.30 21.02
N SER A 13 -4.35 9.96 20.79
CA SER A 13 -5.17 9.83 19.56
C SER A 13 -4.43 10.30 18.31
N THR A 14 -3.80 11.48 18.37
CA THR A 14 -2.97 12.00 17.27
C THR A 14 -1.77 11.10 16.99
N ARG A 15 -1.03 10.67 18.02
CA ARG A 15 0.12 9.75 17.87
C ARG A 15 -0.28 8.40 17.26
N THR A 16 -1.42 7.85 17.63
CA THR A 16 -1.92 6.58 17.05
C THR A 16 -2.39 6.75 15.61
N ARG A 17 -3.01 7.89 15.25
CA ARG A 17 -3.36 8.23 13.86
C ARG A 17 -2.10 8.36 12.99
N THR A 18 -1.09 9.10 13.44
CA THR A 18 0.17 9.28 12.70
C THR A 18 0.86 7.94 12.47
N LYS A 19 0.98 7.08 13.49
CA LYS A 19 1.56 5.73 13.34
C LYS A 19 0.82 4.87 12.30
N LYS A 20 -0.51 4.94 12.24
CA LYS A 20 -1.31 4.23 11.22
C LYS A 20 -1.03 4.75 9.82
N LEU A 21 -0.96 6.08 9.64
CA LEU A 21 -0.61 6.69 8.36
C LEU A 21 0.79 6.25 7.89
N THR A 22 1.78 6.30 8.77
CA THR A 22 3.15 5.85 8.45
C THR A 22 3.18 4.37 8.07
N ARG A 23 2.48 3.50 8.81
CA ARG A 23 2.41 2.07 8.47
C ARG A 23 1.78 1.82 7.10
N THR A 24 0.80 2.63 6.72
CA THR A 24 0.15 2.56 5.41
C THR A 24 1.10 3.01 4.31
N ALA A 25 1.78 4.14 4.49
CA ALA A 25 2.77 4.63 3.55
C ALA A 25 3.87 3.58 3.31
N ILE A 26 4.37 2.95 4.37
CA ILE A 26 5.35 1.86 4.26
C ILE A 26 4.77 0.68 3.46
N ALA A 27 3.53 0.28 3.71
CA ALA A 27 2.90 -0.81 2.95
C ALA A 27 2.76 -0.48 1.45
N ILE A 28 2.40 0.77 1.12
CA ILE A 28 2.36 1.26 -0.27
C ILE A 28 3.76 1.22 -0.90
N CYS A 29 4.78 1.71 -0.20
CA CYS A 29 6.15 1.68 -0.69
C CYS A 29 6.60 0.23 -0.95
N VAL A 30 6.38 -0.69 -0.02
CA VAL A 30 6.76 -2.09 -0.17
C VAL A 30 6.02 -2.74 -1.34
N ALA A 31 4.71 -2.52 -1.47
CA ALA A 31 3.92 -3.04 -2.59
C ALA A 31 4.41 -2.49 -3.94
N PHE A 32 4.70 -1.19 -4.01
CA PHE A 32 5.28 -0.55 -5.18
C PHE A 32 6.59 -1.21 -5.59
N PHE A 33 7.51 -1.41 -4.65
CA PHE A 33 8.78 -2.07 -4.94
C PHE A 33 8.59 -3.52 -5.39
N ILE A 34 7.71 -4.29 -4.76
CA ILE A 34 7.45 -5.69 -5.15
C ILE A 34 6.88 -5.78 -6.57
N CYS A 35 6.00 -4.85 -6.95
CA CYS A 35 5.42 -4.82 -8.29
C CYS A 35 6.42 -4.36 -9.38
N TRP A 36 7.27 -3.38 -9.07
CA TRP A 36 8.16 -2.76 -10.06
C TRP A 36 9.56 -3.37 -10.12
N ALA A 37 10.07 -3.93 -9.02
CA ALA A 37 11.39 -4.57 -8.97
C ALA A 37 11.60 -5.64 -10.06
N PRO A 38 10.69 -6.61 -10.28
CA PRO A 38 10.93 -7.64 -11.30
C PRO A 38 11.03 -7.04 -12.71
N PHE A 39 10.26 -5.99 -13.01
CA PHE A 39 10.36 -5.28 -14.28
C PHE A 39 11.73 -4.60 -14.44
N HIS A 40 12.19 -3.85 -13.43
CA HIS A 40 13.49 -3.18 -13.48
C HIS A 40 14.67 -4.15 -13.54
N ILE A 41 14.61 -5.28 -12.82
CA ILE A 41 15.63 -6.32 -12.88
C ILE A 41 15.71 -6.92 -14.28
N LEU A 42 14.57 -7.24 -14.89
CA LEU A 42 14.54 -7.76 -16.26
C LEU A 42 15.00 -6.72 -17.28
N GLN A 43 14.68 -5.45 -17.10
CA GLN A 43 15.16 -4.36 -17.95
C GLN A 43 16.69 -4.25 -17.92
N LEU A 44 17.30 -4.37 -16.73
CA LEU A 44 18.75 -4.37 -16.57
C LEU A 44 19.39 -5.63 -17.18
N ALA A 45 18.75 -6.79 -17.00
CA ALA A 45 19.19 -8.04 -17.60
C ALA A 45 19.14 -7.99 -19.13
N GLN A 46 18.11 -7.34 -19.71
CA GLN A 46 18.02 -7.13 -21.16
C GLN A 46 19.22 -6.36 -21.70
N LEU A 47 19.70 -5.34 -20.98
CA LEU A 47 20.86 -4.54 -21.39
C LEU A 47 22.15 -5.38 -21.49
N ALA A 48 22.25 -6.44 -20.68
CA ALA A 48 23.39 -7.36 -20.70
C ALA A 48 23.22 -8.51 -21.70
N MET A 49 22.05 -8.65 -22.34
CA MET A 49 21.73 -9.74 -23.28
C MET A 49 21.60 -9.23 -24.71
N THR A 50 22.36 -9.81 -25.63
CA THR A 50 22.28 -9.50 -27.08
C THR A 50 21.11 -10.20 -27.76
N HIS A 51 20.71 -11.39 -27.30
CA HIS A 51 19.60 -12.17 -27.87
C HIS A 51 18.65 -12.67 -26.77
N PRO A 52 17.55 -11.96 -26.50
CA PRO A 52 16.55 -12.42 -25.53
C PRO A 52 15.89 -13.72 -26.00
N THR A 53 15.75 -14.66 -25.08
CA THR A 53 15.12 -15.96 -25.34
C THR A 53 13.59 -15.89 -25.19
N LEU A 54 12.86 -16.89 -25.72
CA LEU A 54 11.40 -16.96 -25.57
C LEU A 54 10.93 -16.90 -24.10
N PRO A 55 11.55 -17.62 -23.14
CA PRO A 55 11.20 -17.52 -21.72
C PRO A 55 11.42 -16.12 -21.15
N PHE A 56 12.43 -15.39 -21.61
CA PHE A 56 12.68 -14.01 -21.20
C PHE A 56 11.51 -13.09 -21.60
N TYR A 57 10.98 -13.25 -22.82
CA TYR A 57 9.79 -12.51 -23.26
C TYR A 57 8.57 -12.80 -22.38
N TYR A 58 8.32 -14.07 -22.04
CA TYR A 58 7.22 -14.40 -21.12
C TYR A 58 7.42 -13.77 -19.74
N ALA A 59 8.63 -13.88 -19.17
CA ALA A 59 8.96 -13.27 -17.88
C ALA A 59 8.77 -11.74 -17.90
N TYR A 60 9.20 -11.09 -18.99
CA TYR A 60 9.05 -9.64 -19.18
C TYR A 60 7.57 -9.23 -19.24
N ASN A 61 6.74 -9.98 -19.98
CA ASN A 61 5.29 -9.73 -20.07
C ASN A 61 4.58 -9.94 -18.72
N VAL A 62 4.99 -10.93 -17.93
CA VAL A 62 4.47 -11.13 -16.58
C VAL A 62 4.90 -9.98 -15.66
N ALA A 63 6.17 -9.56 -15.72
CA ALA A 63 6.69 -8.49 -14.89
C ALA A 63 6.04 -7.13 -15.18
N ILE A 64 5.83 -6.79 -16.46
CA ILE A 64 5.14 -5.55 -16.81
C ILE A 64 3.66 -5.59 -16.40
N SER A 65 3.01 -6.75 -16.52
CA SER A 65 1.64 -6.97 -16.05
C SER A 65 1.52 -6.81 -14.53
N LEU A 66 2.52 -7.29 -13.79
CA LEU A 66 2.62 -7.09 -12.33
C LEU A 66 2.86 -5.62 -11.97
N GLY A 67 3.65 -4.90 -12.79
CA GLY A 67 3.81 -3.45 -12.69
C GLY A 67 2.50 -2.69 -12.88
N TYR A 68 1.66 -3.10 -13.85
CA TYR A 68 0.32 -2.51 -14.03
C TYR A 68 -0.64 -2.85 -12.88
N ALA A 69 -0.52 -4.04 -12.28
CA ALA A 69 -1.29 -4.41 -11.10
C ALA A 69 -1.03 -3.50 -9.89
N ASN A 70 0.09 -2.76 -9.86
CA ASN A 70 0.35 -1.71 -8.87
C ASN A 70 -0.79 -0.67 -8.78
N SER A 71 -1.43 -0.34 -9.90
CA SER A 71 -2.59 0.56 -9.91
C SER A 71 -3.81 -0.03 -9.19
N CYS A 72 -3.99 -1.35 -9.28
CA CYS A 72 -5.05 -2.10 -8.58
C CYS A 72 -4.78 -2.23 -7.08
N LEU A 73 -3.51 -2.23 -6.66
CA LEU A 73 -3.13 -2.32 -5.25
C LEU A 73 -3.52 -1.07 -4.45
N ASN A 74 -3.68 0.08 -5.10
CA ASN A 74 -4.12 1.31 -4.44
C ASN A 74 -5.46 1.11 -3.70
N PRO A 75 -6.58 0.74 -4.37
CA PRO A 75 -7.83 0.37 -3.69
C PRO A 75 -7.68 -0.71 -2.61
N PHE A 76 -6.91 -1.78 -2.86
CA PHE A 76 -6.74 -2.85 -1.88
C PHE A 76 -6.07 -2.37 -0.60
N ILE A 77 -5.03 -1.54 -0.71
CA ILE A 77 -4.34 -0.98 0.44
C ILE A 77 -5.27 -0.02 1.20
N TYR A 78 -6.04 0.80 0.49
CA TYR A 78 -7.04 1.67 1.13
C TYR A 78 -8.19 0.88 1.78
N ILE A 79 -8.63 -0.24 1.21
CA ILE A 79 -9.72 -1.10 1.75
C ILE A 79 -9.24 -1.93 2.94
N LEU A 80 -8.05 -2.54 2.86
CA LEU A 80 -7.42 -3.27 3.97
C LEU A 80 -7.19 -2.35 5.17
N LEU A 81 -6.88 -1.08 4.93
CA LEU A 81 -6.78 -0.07 5.97
C LEU A 81 -8.15 0.50 6.39
N GLY A 82 -9.11 0.54 5.46
CA GLY A 82 -10.49 1.00 5.61
C GLY A 82 -11.37 0.07 6.45
N GLN A 83 -10.99 -1.19 6.61
CA GLN A 83 -11.57 -2.08 7.64
C GLN A 83 -11.43 -1.50 9.05
N ASN A 84 -10.45 -0.61 9.28
CA ASN A 84 -10.32 0.16 10.52
C ASN A 84 -11.11 1.48 10.53
N PHE A 85 -11.68 1.91 9.38
CA PHE A 85 -12.47 3.13 9.23
C PHE A 85 -13.98 2.89 9.40
N ARG A 86 -14.47 1.66 9.14
CA ARG A 86 -15.86 1.26 9.48
C ARG A 86 -16.16 1.27 10.98
N ARG A 87 -15.14 1.34 11.85
CA ARG A 87 -15.31 1.55 13.29
C ARG A 87 -15.36 3.02 13.72
N GLN A 88 -15.10 3.97 12.83
CA GLN A 88 -15.24 5.41 13.11
C GLN A 88 -16.43 6.06 12.40
N LEU A 89 -16.97 5.44 11.36
CA LEU A 89 -18.34 5.68 10.94
C LEU A 89 -19.29 4.91 11.86
N GLY A 90 -19.32 5.34 13.13
CA GLY A 90 -20.49 5.14 13.97
C GLY A 90 -21.62 6.00 13.41
N VAL A 91 -22.14 5.65 12.23
CA VAL A 91 -23.46 6.09 11.81
C VAL A 91 -24.42 5.19 12.57
N PRO A 92 -25.12 5.68 13.59
CA PRO A 92 -26.31 5.02 14.05
C PRO A 92 -27.28 5.13 12.87
N VAL A 93 -27.54 4.02 12.20
CA VAL A 93 -28.78 3.90 11.44
C VAL A 93 -29.89 3.95 12.49
N GLY A 94 -30.40 5.16 12.73
CA GLY A 94 -31.58 5.35 13.56
C GLY A 94 -32.74 4.60 12.90
N PRO A 95 -33.55 3.85 13.66
CA PRO A 95 -34.76 3.29 13.12
C PRO A 95 -35.71 4.43 12.76
N ALA A 96 -36.31 4.34 11.58
CA ALA A 96 -37.46 5.14 11.20
C ALA A 96 -38.64 4.87 12.15
#